data_AF-A0A6A6DAN0-F1
#
_entry.id   AF-A0A6A6DAN0-F1
#
_cell.length_a   1.000
_cell.length_b   1.000
_cell.length_c   1.000
_cell.angle_alpha   90.00
_cell.angle_beta   90.00
_cell.angle_gamma   90.00
#
_symmetry.space_group_name_H-M   'P 1'
#
loop_
_entity.id
_entity.type
_entity.pdbx_description
1 polymer ?
#
loop_
_entity_poly.entity_id
_entity_poly.type
_entity_poly.pdbx_seq_one_letter_code
_entity_poly.pdbx_strand_id
1 'polypeptide(L)'
;EKVLGPEHPDTLTSVYCLAHLLANQRRRAESLALYKRACDAYITVLGEDHPTTRSCRQHYSEILSSQEQDQFALSSVMLDSGVVSMHTGKRSKLSRGLSKIGFRSSKFSLK
;
A
#
# COMPACT_ATOMS: atom_id res chain seq x y z
N GLU A 1 3.12 -27.28 -6.16
CA GLU A 1 4.08 -26.49 -6.97
C GLU A 1 5.20 -27.36 -7.56
N LYS A 2 4.88 -28.41 -8.35
CA LYS A 2 5.89 -29.41 -8.75
C LYS A 2 5.84 -29.90 -10.19
N VAL A 3 4.98 -29.35 -11.05
CA VAL A 3 4.76 -29.88 -12.42
C VAL A 3 5.37 -29.02 -13.52
N LEU A 4 5.36 -27.68 -13.36
CA LEU A 4 5.77 -26.77 -14.44
C LEU A 4 7.11 -26.07 -14.18
N GLY A 5 7.48 -25.84 -12.92
CA GLY A 5 8.69 -25.10 -12.55
C GLY A 5 8.46 -23.58 -12.51
N PRO A 6 9.36 -22.82 -11.83
CA PRO A 6 9.15 -21.40 -11.55
C PRO A 6 9.26 -20.50 -12.79
N GLU A 7 9.92 -20.96 -13.85
CA GLU A 7 10.09 -20.21 -15.12
C GLU A 7 9.08 -20.61 -16.19
N HIS A 8 8.17 -21.54 -15.90
CA HIS A 8 7.18 -21.94 -16.90
C HIS A 8 6.20 -20.79 -17.16
N PRO A 9 5.86 -20.50 -18.42
CA PRO A 9 4.98 -19.37 -18.78
C PRO A 9 3.64 -19.39 -18.04
N ASP A 10 3.03 -20.56 -17.81
CA ASP A 10 1.78 -20.67 -17.02
C ASP A 10 1.97 -20.34 -15.53
N THR A 11 3.12 -20.72 -14.96
CA THR A 11 3.47 -20.35 -13.58
C THR A 11 3.70 -18.84 -13.48
N LEU A 12 4.42 -18.26 -14.44
CA LEU A 12 4.62 -16.81 -14.53
C LEU A 12 3.29 -16.06 -14.71
N THR A 13 2.37 -16.63 -15.50
CA THR A 13 1.02 -16.09 -15.68
C THR A 13 0.23 -16.09 -14.39
N SER A 14 0.36 -17.16 -13.59
CA SER A 14 -0.25 -17.21 -12.26
C SER A 14 0.33 -16.15 -11.31
N VAL A 15 1.65 -15.92 -11.34
CA VAL A 15 2.31 -14.86 -10.54
C VAL A 15 1.87 -13.47 -10.99
N TYR A 16 1.79 -13.23 -12.30
CA TYR A 16 1.29 -11.98 -12.87
C TYR A 16 -0.16 -11.71 -12.44
N CYS A 17 -1.04 -12.71 -12.52
CA CYS A 17 -2.43 -12.58 -12.07
C CYS A 17 -2.51 -12.27 -10.57
N LEU A 18 -1.67 -12.89 -9.75
CA LEU A 18 -1.58 -12.59 -8.31
C LEU A 18 -1.14 -11.15 -8.07
N ALA A 19 -0.13 -10.67 -8.82
CA ALA A 19 0.33 -9.29 -8.75
C ALA A 19 -0.79 -8.30 -9.09
N HIS A 20 -1.58 -8.59 -10.12
CA HIS A 20 -2.75 -7.81 -10.52
C HIS A 20 -3.84 -7.76 -9.43
N LEU A 21 -4.14 -8.90 -8.81
CA LEU A 21 -5.09 -8.96 -7.70
C LEU A 21 -4.62 -8.13 -6.50
N LEU A 22 -3.33 -8.15 -6.17
CA LEU A 22 -2.76 -7.35 -5.09
C LEU A 22 -2.79 -5.84 -5.38
N ALA A 23 -2.59 -5.45 -6.65
CA ALA A 23 -2.76 -4.05 -7.07
C ALA A 23 -4.19 -3.56 -6.79
N ASN A 24 -5.18 -4.38 -7.14
CA ASN A 24 -6.60 -4.08 -6.88
C ASN A 24 -6.94 -4.01 -5.38
N GLN A 25 -6.23 -4.77 -4.54
CA GLN A 25 -6.34 -4.70 -3.07
C GLN A 25 -5.58 -3.51 -2.45
N ARG A 26 -5.06 -2.57 -3.26
CA ARG A 26 -4.21 -1.44 -2.80
C ARG A 26 -2.90 -1.88 -2.14
N ARG A 27 -2.51 -3.16 -2.23
CA ARG A 27 -1.24 -3.71 -1.72
C ARG A 27 -0.14 -3.52 -2.76
N ARG A 28 0.18 -2.26 -3.05
CA ARG A 28 1.07 -1.88 -4.16
C ARG A 28 2.50 -2.39 -4.00
N ALA A 29 3.08 -2.34 -2.80
CA ALA A 29 4.45 -2.77 -2.58
C ALA A 29 4.67 -4.26 -2.91
N GLU A 30 3.75 -5.12 -2.49
CA GLU A 30 3.80 -6.56 -2.77
C GLU A 30 3.50 -6.87 -4.23
N SER A 31 2.53 -6.14 -4.80
CA SER A 31 2.21 -6.23 -6.23
C SER A 31 3.43 -5.91 -7.10
N LEU A 32 4.14 -4.81 -6.82
CA LEU A 32 5.35 -4.40 -7.55
C LEU A 32 6.45 -5.45 -7.50
N ALA A 33 6.68 -6.06 -6.33
CA ALA A 33 7.69 -7.11 -6.18
C ALA A 33 7.36 -8.34 -7.06
N LEU A 34 6.10 -8.74 -7.13
CA LEU A 34 5.66 -9.86 -7.96
C LEU A 34 5.66 -9.53 -9.45
N TYR A 35 5.21 -8.32 -9.83
CA TYR A 35 5.27 -7.86 -11.21
C TYR A 35 6.71 -7.82 -11.73
N LYS A 36 7.64 -7.26 -10.94
CA LYS A 36 9.06 -7.23 -11.30
C LYS A 36 9.59 -8.63 -11.59
N ARG A 37 9.35 -9.57 -10.66
CA ARG A 37 9.76 -10.97 -10.84
C ARG A 37 9.13 -11.62 -12.08
N ALA A 38 7.83 -11.42 -12.32
CA ALA A 38 7.14 -11.98 -13.46
C ALA A 38 7.66 -11.39 -14.79
N CYS A 39 7.88 -10.07 -14.85
CA CYS A 39 8.36 -9.41 -16.05
C CYS A 39 9.81 -9.83 -16.37
N ASP A 40 10.69 -9.90 -15.38
CA ASP A 40 12.08 -10.34 -15.56
C ASP A 40 12.11 -11.78 -16.13
N ALA A 41 11.29 -12.68 -15.59
CA ALA A 41 11.19 -14.04 -16.09
C ALA A 41 10.49 -14.15 -17.47
N TYR A 42 9.53 -13.27 -17.78
CA TYR A 42 8.95 -13.22 -19.11
C TYR A 42 9.94 -12.74 -20.17
N ILE A 43 10.84 -11.81 -19.82
CA ILE A 43 11.91 -11.38 -20.71
C ILE A 43 12.86 -12.55 -21.02
N THR A 44 13.22 -13.36 -20.02
CA THR A 44 14.12 -14.51 -20.23
C THR A 44 13.46 -15.64 -21.01
N VAL A 45 12.18 -15.92 -20.77
CA VAL A 45 11.46 -17.08 -21.35
C VAL A 45 10.84 -16.77 -22.71
N LEU A 46 10.22 -15.59 -22.87
CA LEU A 46 9.45 -15.22 -24.06
C LEU A 46 10.14 -14.15 -24.93
N GLY A 47 11.11 -13.42 -24.37
CA GLY A 47 11.76 -12.28 -25.02
C GLY A 47 11.08 -10.93 -24.73
N GLU A 48 11.79 -9.85 -25.02
CA GLU A 48 11.34 -8.48 -24.71
C GLU A 48 10.17 -8.01 -25.59
N ASP A 49 10.14 -8.43 -26.86
CA ASP A 49 9.09 -8.04 -27.82
C ASP A 49 7.78 -8.84 -27.69
N HIS A 50 7.76 -9.88 -26.85
CA HIS A 50 6.58 -10.71 -26.70
C HIS A 50 5.40 -9.90 -26.10
N PRO A 51 4.17 -10.04 -26.62
CA PRO A 51 3.02 -9.27 -26.15
C PRO A 51 2.78 -9.41 -24.64
N THR A 52 2.95 -10.60 -24.09
CA THR A 52 2.81 -10.84 -22.63
C THR A 52 3.86 -10.07 -21.81
N THR A 53 5.11 -10.03 -22.27
CA THR A 53 6.19 -9.28 -21.61
C THR A 53 5.88 -7.79 -21.60
N ARG A 54 5.40 -7.27 -22.74
CA ARG A 54 4.98 -5.87 -22.87
C ARG A 54 3.81 -5.53 -21.95
N SER A 55 2.77 -6.36 -21.90
CA SER A 55 1.63 -6.16 -20.98
C SER A 55 2.09 -6.17 -19.52
N CYS A 56 2.97 -7.10 -19.13
CA CYS A 56 3.55 -7.13 -17.79
C CYS A 56 4.23 -5.80 -17.43
N ARG A 57 5.10 -5.30 -18.32
CA ARG A 57 5.80 -4.02 -18.11
C ARG A 57 4.85 -2.83 -18.04
N GLN A 58 3.82 -2.82 -18.87
CA GLN A 58 2.83 -1.74 -18.86
C GLN A 58 2.12 -1.66 -17.50
N HIS A 59 1.61 -2.77 -17.00
CA HIS A 59 0.92 -2.79 -15.71
C HIS A 59 1.86 -2.50 -14.53
N TYR A 60 3.11 -2.95 -14.60
CA TYR A 60 4.14 -2.56 -13.63
C TYR A 60 4.35 -1.04 -13.60
N SER A 61 4.43 -0.40 -14.76
CA SER A 61 4.58 1.06 -14.90
C SER A 61 3.36 1.85 -14.40
N GLU A 62 2.15 1.36 -14.68
CA GLU A 62 0.90 1.95 -14.19
C GLU A 62 0.87 1.99 -12.65
N ILE A 63 1.35 0.93 -11.99
CA ILE A 63 1.38 0.88 -10.52
C ILE A 63 2.45 1.82 -9.95
N LEU A 64 3.64 1.90 -10.57
CA LEU A 64 4.69 2.83 -10.16
C LEU A 64 4.25 4.29 -10.27
N SER A 65 3.65 4.69 -11.39
CA SER A 65 3.15 6.05 -11.58
C SER A 65 2.05 6.39 -10.56
N SER A 66 1.17 5.43 -10.23
CA SER A 66 0.18 5.61 -9.16
C SER A 66 0.80 5.75 -7.76
N GLN A 67 1.98 5.15 -7.52
CA GLN A 67 2.70 5.24 -6.24
C GLN A 67 3.35 6.62 -6.07
N GLU A 68 3.95 7.15 -7.14
CA GLU A 68 4.57 8.48 -7.13
C GLU A 68 3.51 9.58 -6.91
N GLN A 69 2.33 9.44 -7.53
CA GLN A 69 1.21 10.36 -7.32
C GLN A 69 0.71 10.37 -5.87
N ASP A 70 0.57 9.20 -5.23
CA ASP A 70 0.18 9.12 -3.82
C ASP A 70 1.24 9.75 -2.90
N GLN A 71 2.53 9.55 -3.20
CA GLN A 71 3.63 10.12 -2.41
C GLN A 71 3.66 11.66 -2.53
N PHE A 72 3.42 12.18 -3.73
CA PHE A 72 3.33 13.62 -3.97
C PHE A 72 2.10 14.25 -3.28
N ALA A 73 0.95 13.57 -3.33
CA ALA A 73 -0.27 14.03 -2.64
C ALA A 73 -0.08 14.09 -1.12
N LEU A 74 0.56 13.10 -0.51
CA LEU A 74 0.88 13.12 0.93
C LEU A 74 1.83 14.27 1.30
N SER A 75 2.83 14.54 0.46
CA SER A 75 3.74 15.69 0.67
C SER A 75 3.02 17.04 0.54
N SER A 76 2.09 17.17 -0.43
CA SER A 76 1.30 18.39 -0.62
C SER A 76 0.32 18.64 0.53
N VAL A 77 -0.35 17.60 1.03
CA VAL A 77 -1.29 17.72 2.16
C VAL A 77 -0.54 18.06 3.47
N MET A 78 0.68 17.54 3.65
CA MET A 78 1.53 17.93 4.80
C MET A 78 2.01 19.38 4.73
N LEU A 79 2.19 19.96 3.53
CA LEU A 79 2.56 21.37 3.37
C LEU A 79 1.37 22.33 3.52
N ASP A 80 0.15 21.92 3.13
CA ASP A 80 -1.07 22.73 3.26
C ASP A 80 -1.66 22.74 4.69
N SER A 81 -1.33 21.74 5.52
CA SER A 81 -1.73 21.69 6.94
C SER A 81 -0.93 22.65 7.83
N GLY A 82 -0.47 23.78 7.28
CA GLY A 82 0.18 24.86 7.99
C GLY A 82 -0.59 25.27 9.23
N VAL A 83 -0.10 24.82 10.38
CA VAL A 83 -0.49 25.27 11.72
C VAL A 83 0.00 26.70 11.89
N VAL A 84 -0.69 27.66 11.28
CA VAL A 84 -0.51 29.08 11.56
C VAL A 84 -1.86 29.76 11.66
N SER A 85 -2.60 29.41 12.71
CA SER A 85 -3.71 30.24 13.19
C SER A 85 -3.20 31.12 14.32
N MET A 86 -2.49 32.18 13.94
CA MET A 86 -2.16 33.32 14.81
C MET A 86 -3.07 34.48 14.41
N HIS A 87 -4.27 34.53 14.98
CA HIS A 87 -4.97 35.80 15.18
C HIS A 87 -5.58 35.85 16.58
N THR A 88 -5.18 36.90 17.30
CA THR A 88 -5.57 37.23 18.66
C THR A 88 -7.08 37.40 18.79
N GLY A 89 -7.71 36.68 19.72
CA GLY A 89 -9.13 36.85 20.01
C GLY A 89 -9.50 36.30 21.38
N LYS A 90 -9.65 37.20 22.36
CA LYS A 90 -10.12 36.94 23.73
C LYS A 90 -11.31 35.98 23.76
N ARG A 91 -11.21 34.88 24.51
CA ARG A 91 -12.37 34.08 24.96
C ARG A 91 -12.32 33.84 26.46
N SER A 92 -13.08 34.69 27.13
CA SER A 92 -14.03 34.40 28.22
C SER A 92 -13.83 33.10 29.00
N LYS A 93 -13.63 33.27 30.31
CA LYS A 93 -13.83 32.25 31.35
C LYS A 93 -15.16 31.53 31.15
N LEU A 94 -15.21 30.22 31.38
CA LEU A 94 -16.27 29.54 32.14
C LEU A 94 -15.87 28.08 32.41
N SER A 95 -16.10 27.69 33.65
CA SER A 95 -15.77 26.44 34.34
C SER A 95 -16.64 25.26 33.91
N ARG A 96 -16.13 24.04 34.17
CA ARG A 96 -16.79 22.79 34.63
C ARG A 96 -15.87 21.63 34.23
N GLY A 97 -15.07 21.05 35.12
CA GLY A 97 -15.54 20.24 36.23
C GLY A 97 -15.82 18.82 35.73
N LEU A 98 -14.78 18.00 35.53
CA LEU A 98 -14.95 16.57 35.23
C LEU A 98 -14.32 15.74 36.34
N SER A 99 -15.23 15.05 37.03
CA SER A 99 -15.06 14.21 38.19
C SER A 99 -14.11 13.04 37.92
N LYS A 100 -13.25 12.78 38.90
CA LYS A 100 -12.45 11.56 39.02
C LYS A 100 -13.40 10.36 39.14
N ILE A 101 -13.44 9.49 38.13
CA ILE A 101 -14.03 8.16 38.26
C ILE A 101 -12.88 7.16 38.31
N GLY A 102 -12.53 6.77 39.53
CA GLY A 102 -11.59 5.68 39.78
C GLY A 102 -12.28 4.35 39.56
N PHE A 103 -11.86 3.61 38.53
CA PHE A 103 -12.22 2.20 38.40
C PHE A 103 -11.33 1.36 39.31
N ARG A 104 -11.95 0.77 40.34
CA ARG A 104 -11.33 -0.23 41.21
C ARG A 104 -11.14 -1.52 40.41
N SER A 105 -9.91 -2.01 40.39
CA SER A 105 -9.53 -3.32 39.89
C SER A 105 -10.03 -4.41 40.84
N SER A 106 -10.96 -5.25 40.38
CA SER A 106 -11.27 -6.53 41.04
C SER A 106 -10.51 -7.65 40.34
N LYS A 107 -9.47 -8.13 41.02
CA LYS A 107 -8.85 -9.43 40.76
C LYS A 107 -9.87 -10.50 41.09
N PHE A 108 -10.14 -11.43 40.17
CA PHE A 108 -10.79 -12.70 40.52
C PHE A 108 -9.94 -13.86 40.04
N SER A 109 -9.63 -14.72 41.00
CA SER A 109 -8.68 -15.82 40.97
C SER A 109 -9.06 -16.97 40.04
N LEU A 110 -8.01 -17.62 39.56
CA LEU A 110 -7.98 -18.95 38.97
C LEU A 110 -8.69 -20.01 39.82
N LYS A 111 -9.28 -20.98 39.13
CA LYS A 111 -9.37 -22.36 39.59
C LYS A 111 -9.09 -23.29 38.41
#